data_AF-A0A3S2C3T6-F1
#
_entry.id   AF-A0A3S2C3T6-F1
#
_cell.length_a   1.000
_cell.length_b   1.000
_cell.length_c   1.000
_cell.angle_alpha   90.00
_cell.angle_beta   90.00
_cell.angle_gamma   90.00
#
_symmetry.space_group_name_H-M   'P 1'
#
loop_
_entity.id
_entity.type
_entity.pdbx_description
1 polymer ?
#
loop_
_entity_poly.entity_id
_entity_poly.type
_entity_poly.pdbx_seq_one_letter_code
_entity_poly.pdbx_strand_id
1 'polypeptide(L)'
;AVSIGFIGPLVMAMISSRRKVDFAWILLAAGGILMLTPDVGGSLDPIGVALALCGAAGWASFIFFSRRLGDAEGGALPLAMVACCIIISPMALPAAVSGAVAHPQALLAAILLAIFASALPLSLEYRALATLPAHRYGVLVSLEPVVASIIGFVLLGERIAPRGWAAIAMITCASLGVALTDFRARRVRP
;
A
#
# COMPACT_ATOMS: atom_id res chain seq x y z
N ALA A 1 -3.78 -9.08 -12.22
CA ALA A 1 -4.27 -9.18 -10.83
C ALA A 1 -3.85 -7.97 -9.98
N VAL A 2 -2.54 -7.69 -9.83
CA VAL A 2 -2.03 -6.60 -8.97
C VAL A 2 -2.57 -5.21 -9.34
N SER A 3 -2.66 -4.85 -10.62
CA SER A 3 -3.22 -3.56 -11.06
C SER A 3 -4.69 -3.35 -10.70
N ILE A 4 -5.49 -4.43 -10.62
CA ILE A 4 -6.90 -4.36 -10.21
C ILE A 4 -7.00 -4.04 -8.71
N GLY A 5 -6.06 -4.53 -7.89
CA GLY A 5 -6.02 -4.22 -6.46
C GLY A 5 -5.81 -2.73 -6.18
N PHE A 6 -5.10 -2.01 -7.06
CA PHE A 6 -4.89 -0.57 -6.95
C PHE A 6 -6.13 0.28 -7.31
N ILE A 7 -7.15 -0.32 -7.94
CA ILE A 7 -8.40 0.38 -8.26
C ILE A 7 -9.14 0.79 -6.98
N GLY A 8 -9.12 -0.03 -5.93
CA GLY A 8 -9.78 0.28 -4.65
C GLY A 8 -9.29 1.58 -4.02
N PRO A 9 -7.98 1.72 -3.75
CA PRO A 9 -7.39 2.98 -3.29
C PRO A 9 -7.63 4.16 -4.22
N LEU A 10 -7.56 3.95 -5.54
CA LEU A 10 -7.77 5.01 -6.54
C LEU A 10 -9.22 5.53 -6.51
N VAL A 11 -10.21 4.64 -6.51
CA VAL A 11 -11.64 4.97 -6.44
C VAL A 11 -11.95 5.66 -5.12
N MET A 12 -11.40 5.18 -4.00
CA MET A 12 -11.57 5.83 -2.71
C MET A 12 -10.92 7.21 -2.65
N ALA A 13 -9.75 7.39 -3.27
CA ALA A 13 -9.12 8.71 -3.39
C ALA A 13 -10.00 9.67 -4.21
N MET A 14 -10.61 9.22 -5.30
CA MET A 14 -11.54 10.01 -6.12
C MET A 14 -12.80 10.40 -5.34
N ILE A 15 -13.39 9.47 -4.59
CA ILE A 15 -14.60 9.72 -3.79
C ILE A 15 -14.30 10.64 -2.60
N SER A 16 -13.14 10.47 -1.96
CA SER A 16 -12.73 11.27 -0.80
C SER A 16 -12.24 12.66 -1.18
N SER A 17 -11.85 12.90 -2.44
CA SER A 17 -11.31 14.19 -2.85
C SER A 17 -12.40 15.19 -3.23
N ARG A 18 -12.30 16.40 -2.65
CA ARG A 18 -13.24 17.51 -2.87
C ARG A 18 -12.65 18.59 -3.78
N ARG A 19 -11.41 18.44 -4.27
CA ARG A 19 -10.67 19.49 -5.00
C ARG A 19 -10.26 19.02 -6.39
N LYS A 20 -10.47 19.87 -7.40
CA LYS A 20 -10.11 19.59 -8.80
C LYS A 20 -8.62 19.28 -9.01
N VAL A 21 -7.75 19.83 -8.16
CA VAL A 21 -6.29 19.61 -8.23
C VAL A 21 -5.91 18.19 -7.81
N ASP A 22 -6.58 17.64 -6.80
CA ASP A 22 -6.33 16.26 -6.35
C ASP A 22 -6.77 15.24 -7.42
N PHE A 23 -7.83 15.55 -8.19
CA PHE A 23 -8.22 14.75 -9.35
C PHE A 23 -7.11 14.66 -10.40
N ALA A 24 -6.39 15.75 -10.66
CA ALA A 24 -5.26 15.75 -11.59
C ALA A 24 -4.11 14.85 -11.09
N TRP A 25 -3.81 14.88 -9.80
CA TRP A 25 -2.81 13.98 -9.20
C TRP A 25 -3.23 12.51 -9.22
N ILE A 26 -4.50 12.22 -8.95
CA ILE A 26 -5.05 10.86 -9.02
C ILE A 26 -4.97 10.32 -10.45
N LEU A 27 -5.32 11.12 -11.45
CA LEU A 27 -5.21 10.73 -12.87
C LEU A 27 -3.75 10.49 -13.28
N LEU A 28 -2.82 11.30 -12.77
CA LEU A 28 -1.39 11.11 -13.01
C LEU A 28 -0.89 9.78 -12.43
N ALA A 29 -1.27 9.46 -11.19
CA ALA A 29 -0.96 8.17 -10.56
C ALA A 29 -1.59 7.00 -11.33
N ALA A 30 -2.85 7.15 -11.77
CA ALA A 30 -3.54 6.15 -12.58
C ALA A 30 -2.81 5.87 -13.89
N GLY A 31 -2.31 6.92 -14.57
CA GLY A 31 -1.50 6.80 -15.78
C GLY A 31 -0.20 6.03 -15.56
N GLY A 32 0.51 6.30 -14.47
CA GLY A 32 1.72 5.56 -14.09
C GLY A 32 1.44 4.07 -13.83
N ILE A 33 0.35 3.75 -13.10
CA ILE A 33 -0.06 2.37 -12.83
C ILE A 33 -0.44 1.63 -14.12
N LEU A 34 -1.14 2.30 -15.04
CA LEU A 34 -1.47 1.75 -16.36
C LEU A 34 -0.21 1.43 -17.17
N MET A 35 0.81 2.29 -17.15
CA MET A 35 2.09 2.03 -17.82
C MET A 35 2.87 0.85 -17.23
N LEU A 36 2.72 0.59 -15.93
CA LEU A 36 3.30 -0.56 -15.23
C LEU A 36 2.50 -1.86 -15.44
N THR A 37 1.26 -1.76 -15.91
CA THR A 37 0.42 -2.94 -16.13
C THR A 37 0.94 -3.70 -17.35
N PRO A 38 1.34 -4.97 -17.20
CA PRO A 38 1.76 -5.78 -18.34
C PRO A 38 0.61 -5.94 -19.34
N ASP A 39 0.92 -5.98 -20.64
CA ASP A 39 -0.05 -6.34 -21.67
C ASP A 39 -0.56 -7.75 -21.40
N VAL A 40 -1.72 -7.85 -20.75
CA VAL A 40 -2.40 -9.11 -20.49
C VAL A 40 -3.07 -9.56 -21.79
N GLY A 41 -2.29 -10.16 -22.69
CA GLY A 41 -2.72 -10.72 -23.97
C GLY A 41 -3.56 -12.01 -23.85
N GLY A 42 -4.38 -12.14 -22.82
CA GLY A 42 -5.18 -13.34 -22.55
C GLY A 42 -6.56 -13.01 -21.97
N SER A 43 -7.48 -13.97 -22.07
CA SER A 43 -8.82 -13.86 -21.47
C SER A 43 -8.70 -13.66 -19.96
N LEU A 44 -9.32 -12.60 -19.43
CA LEU A 44 -9.39 -12.39 -17.99
C LEU A 44 -10.23 -13.50 -17.35
N ASP A 45 -9.65 -14.19 -16.36
CA ASP A 45 -10.37 -15.16 -15.53
C ASP A 45 -11.39 -14.42 -14.64
N PRO A 46 -12.71 -14.68 -14.78
CA PRO A 46 -13.75 -14.03 -14.00
C PRO A 46 -13.59 -14.24 -12.48
N ILE A 47 -13.06 -15.39 -12.05
CA ILE A 47 -12.85 -15.69 -10.63
C ILE A 47 -11.74 -14.80 -10.07
N GLY A 48 -10.62 -14.70 -10.77
CA GLY A 48 -9.54 -13.78 -10.42
C GLY A 48 -9.98 -12.31 -10.35
N VAL A 49 -10.88 -11.89 -11.25
CA VAL A 49 -11.47 -10.55 -11.23
C VAL A 49 -12.36 -10.36 -9.99
N ALA A 50 -13.25 -11.32 -9.69
CA ALA A 50 -14.12 -11.25 -8.53
C ALA A 50 -13.32 -11.18 -7.21
N LEU A 51 -12.27 -12.00 -7.08
CA LEU A 51 -11.37 -11.98 -5.92
C LEU A 51 -10.62 -10.65 -5.80
N ALA A 52 -10.16 -10.09 -6.93
CA ALA A 52 -9.49 -8.79 -6.93
C ALA A 52 -10.44 -7.64 -6.52
N LEU A 53 -11.71 -7.70 -6.93
CA LEU A 53 -12.75 -6.74 -6.51
C LEU A 53 -13.06 -6.87 -5.02
N CYS A 54 -13.16 -8.08 -4.49
CA CYS A 54 -13.31 -8.31 -3.05
C CYS A 54 -12.12 -7.73 -2.27
N GLY A 55 -10.89 -7.93 -2.75
CA GLY A 55 -9.69 -7.33 -2.16
C GLY A 55 -9.73 -5.80 -2.18
N ALA A 56 -10.13 -5.20 -3.31
CA ALA A 56 -10.30 -3.76 -3.44
C ALA A 56 -11.38 -3.20 -2.48
N ALA A 57 -12.50 -3.90 -2.32
CA ALA A 57 -13.55 -3.53 -1.37
C ALA A 57 -13.10 -3.64 0.09
N GLY A 58 -12.32 -4.67 0.44
CA GLY A 58 -11.71 -4.81 1.76
C GLY A 58 -10.76 -3.65 2.07
N TRP A 59 -9.91 -3.28 1.13
CA TRP A 59 -9.00 -2.13 1.24
C TRP A 59 -9.75 -0.80 1.39
N ALA A 60 -10.80 -0.58 0.60
CA ALA A 60 -11.64 0.62 0.70
C ALA A 60 -12.31 0.72 2.08
N SER A 61 -12.84 -0.40 2.57
CA SER A 61 -13.46 -0.48 3.90
C SER A 61 -12.42 -0.16 4.98
N PHE A 62 -11.21 -0.72 4.89
CA PHE A 62 -10.12 -0.44 5.81
C PHE A 62 -9.80 1.06 5.89
N ILE A 63 -9.71 1.78 4.76
CA ILE A 63 -9.46 3.23 4.76
C ILE A 63 -10.56 4.01 5.49
N PHE A 64 -11.82 3.61 5.31
CA PHE A 64 -12.95 4.27 5.95
C PHE A 64 -12.98 4.02 7.47
N PHE A 65 -12.76 2.77 7.88
CA PHE A 65 -12.72 2.40 9.30
C PHE A 65 -11.47 2.91 10.02
N SER A 66 -10.29 2.90 9.38
CA SER A 66 -9.05 3.38 9.99
C SER A 66 -9.11 4.86 10.35
N ARG A 67 -9.79 5.68 9.55
CA ARG A 67 -10.07 7.09 9.87
C ARG A 67 -10.97 7.29 11.09
N ARG A 68 -11.89 6.36 11.36
CA ARG A 68 -12.79 6.41 12.55
C ARG A 68 -12.13 5.83 13.79
N LEU A 69 -11.26 4.84 13.64
CA LEU A 69 -10.53 4.21 14.74
C LEU A 69 -9.28 4.99 15.16
N GLY A 70 -8.76 5.89 14.32
CA GLY A 70 -7.59 6.72 14.62
C GLY A 70 -7.75 7.67 15.82
N ASP A 71 -8.99 7.93 16.26
CA ASP A 71 -9.30 8.71 17.47
C ASP A 71 -9.50 7.84 18.73
N ALA A 72 -9.48 6.50 18.61
CA ALA A 72 -9.68 5.60 19.73
C ALA A 72 -8.34 5.30 20.42
N GLU A 73 -8.27 5.58 21.72
CA GLU A 73 -7.11 5.44 22.59
C GLU A 73 -6.34 4.11 22.39
N GLY A 74 -5.22 4.17 21.65
CA GLY A 74 -4.04 3.26 21.69
C GLY A 74 -4.19 1.74 21.46
N GLY A 75 -5.37 1.14 21.65
CA GLY A 75 -5.56 -0.31 21.74
C GLY A 75 -6.40 -0.92 20.60
N ALA A 76 -7.07 -0.11 19.78
CA ALA A 76 -7.94 -0.62 18.73
C ALA A 76 -7.18 -1.33 17.60
N LEU A 77 -5.97 -0.85 17.29
CA LEU A 77 -5.17 -1.35 16.17
C LEU A 77 -4.50 -2.70 16.45
N PRO A 78 -3.82 -2.91 17.59
CA PRO A 78 -3.31 -4.24 17.95
C PRO A 78 -4.43 -5.28 18.04
N LEU A 79 -5.59 -4.89 18.58
CA LEU A 79 -6.76 -5.77 18.68
C LEU A 79 -7.31 -6.13 17.28
N ALA A 80 -7.38 -5.16 16.37
CA ALA A 80 -7.77 -5.40 14.98
C ALA A 80 -6.78 -6.34 14.28
N MET A 81 -5.47 -6.20 14.50
CA MET A 81 -4.47 -7.12 13.94
C MET A 81 -4.63 -8.55 14.47
N VAL A 82 -4.91 -8.71 15.77
CA VAL A 82 -5.21 -10.03 16.37
C VAL A 82 -6.49 -10.63 15.78
N ALA A 83 -7.55 -9.84 15.66
CA ALA A 83 -8.79 -10.28 15.04
C ALA A 83 -8.59 -10.72 13.59
N CYS A 84 -7.87 -9.93 12.79
CA CYS A 84 -7.50 -10.29 11.42
C CYS A 84 -6.67 -11.58 11.38
N CYS A 85 -5.71 -11.75 12.30
CA CYS A 85 -4.92 -12.98 12.41
C CYS A 85 -5.81 -14.20 12.65
N ILE A 86 -6.76 -14.12 13.59
CA ILE A 86 -7.68 -15.21 13.89
C ILE A 86 -8.58 -15.53 12.69
N ILE A 87 -9.11 -14.51 12.01
CA ILE A 87 -10.02 -14.68 10.86
C ILE A 87 -9.29 -15.29 9.66
N ILE A 88 -8.06 -14.85 9.38
CA ILE A 88 -7.28 -15.28 8.20
C ILE A 88 -6.57 -16.61 8.45
N SER A 89 -6.16 -16.88 9.70
CA SER A 89 -5.45 -18.10 10.10
C SER A 89 -6.05 -19.39 9.52
N PRO A 90 -7.35 -19.72 9.64
CA PRO A 90 -7.89 -20.98 9.11
C PRO A 90 -7.69 -21.15 7.59
N MET A 91 -7.62 -20.05 6.83
CA MET A 91 -7.37 -20.10 5.39
C MET A 91 -5.87 -20.25 5.06
N ALA A 92 -4.99 -19.63 5.86
CA ALA A 92 -3.55 -19.58 5.62
C ALA A 92 -2.78 -20.76 6.27
N LEU A 93 -3.27 -21.27 7.40
CA LEU A 93 -2.60 -22.26 8.24
C LEU A 93 -2.35 -23.60 7.52
N PRO A 94 -3.26 -24.15 6.69
CA PRO A 94 -3.00 -25.40 5.98
C PRO A 94 -1.81 -25.31 5.01
N ALA A 95 -1.72 -24.20 4.27
CA ALA A 95 -0.60 -23.93 3.37
C ALA A 95 0.71 -23.66 4.15
N ALA A 96 0.62 -22.93 5.26
CA ALA A 96 1.78 -22.65 6.11
C ALA A 96 2.34 -23.92 6.77
N VAL A 97 1.49 -24.79 7.29
CA VAL A 97 1.89 -26.04 7.96
C VAL A 97 2.49 -27.02 6.95
N SER A 98 1.84 -27.21 5.80
CA SER A 98 2.39 -28.07 4.74
C SER A 98 3.76 -27.58 4.25
N GLY A 99 3.93 -26.27 4.06
CA GLY A 99 5.22 -25.66 3.71
C GLY A 99 6.28 -25.83 4.81
N ALA A 100 5.91 -25.65 6.07
CA ALA A 100 6.83 -25.81 7.21
C ALA A 100 7.30 -27.26 7.40
N VAL A 101 6.42 -28.23 7.17
CA VAL A 101 6.76 -29.66 7.21
C VAL A 101 7.68 -30.04 6.04
N ALA A 102 7.42 -29.51 4.84
CA ALA A 102 8.25 -29.78 3.66
C ALA A 102 9.66 -29.16 3.77
N HIS A 103 9.77 -27.95 4.35
CA HIS A 103 11.02 -27.22 4.49
C HIS A 103 11.16 -26.58 5.87
N PRO A 104 11.57 -27.35 6.90
CA PRO A 104 11.71 -26.84 8.26
C PRO A 104 12.67 -25.67 8.37
N GLN A 105 13.75 -25.67 7.57
CA GLN A 105 14.70 -24.55 7.49
C GLN A 105 14.08 -23.24 6.97
N ALA A 106 13.01 -23.32 6.17
CA ALA A 106 12.32 -22.14 5.65
C ALA A 106 11.47 -21.46 6.74
N LEU A 107 11.17 -22.14 7.85
CA LEU A 107 10.39 -21.57 8.94
C LEU A 107 11.11 -20.38 9.58
N LEU A 108 12.42 -20.49 9.82
CA LEU A 108 13.22 -19.39 10.35
C LEU A 108 13.23 -18.22 9.36
N ALA A 109 13.42 -18.49 8.07
CA ALA A 109 13.39 -17.45 7.04
C ALA A 109 12.02 -16.76 6.96
N ALA A 110 10.92 -17.51 7.07
CA ALA A 110 9.56 -16.97 7.07
C ALA A 110 9.29 -16.10 8.31
N ILE A 111 9.77 -16.51 9.49
CA ILE A 111 9.68 -15.72 10.73
C ILE A 111 10.48 -14.43 10.60
N LEU A 112 11.73 -14.52 10.15
CA LEU A 112 12.59 -13.35 9.95
C LEU A 112 11.97 -12.40 8.92
N LEU A 113 11.46 -12.92 7.80
CA LEU A 113 10.76 -12.13 6.80
C LEU A 113 9.53 -11.44 7.39
N ALA A 114 8.70 -12.13 8.17
CA ALA A 114 7.53 -11.53 8.81
C ALA A 114 7.90 -10.40 9.79
N ILE A 115 8.99 -10.59 10.55
CA ILE A 115 9.50 -9.58 11.47
C ILE A 115 10.02 -8.37 10.69
N PHE A 116 10.97 -8.59 9.78
CA PHE A 116 11.68 -7.50 9.10
C PHE A 116 10.84 -6.80 8.02
N ALA A 117 9.93 -7.51 7.34
CA ALA A 117 9.11 -6.92 6.29
C ALA A 117 7.86 -6.20 6.80
N SER A 118 7.32 -6.61 7.96
CA SER A 118 6.03 -6.08 8.45
C SER A 118 6.08 -5.59 9.90
N ALA A 119 6.46 -6.45 10.85
CA ALA A 119 6.32 -6.10 12.28
C ALA A 119 7.22 -4.93 12.68
N LEU A 120 8.49 -4.95 12.25
CA LEU A 120 9.48 -3.91 12.53
C LEU A 120 9.14 -2.60 11.81
N PRO A 121 8.88 -2.60 10.48
CA PRO A 121 8.49 -1.40 9.74
C PRO A 121 7.23 -0.74 10.30
N LEU A 122 6.17 -1.51 10.56
CA LEU A 122 4.92 -0.97 11.12
C LEU A 122 5.14 -0.36 12.50
N SER A 123 5.94 -1.01 13.36
CA SER A 123 6.25 -0.49 14.70
C SER A 123 7.00 0.85 14.62
N LEU A 124 7.93 0.97 13.68
CA LEU A 124 8.66 2.21 13.44
C LEU A 124 7.76 3.28 12.83
N GLU A 125 6.88 2.90 11.90
CA GLU A 125 5.92 3.78 11.25
C GLU A 125 4.95 4.40 12.27
N TYR A 126 4.40 3.61 13.18
CA TYR A 126 3.55 4.11 14.27
C TYR A 126 4.31 5.04 15.23
N ARG A 127 5.56 4.71 15.58
CA ARG A 127 6.39 5.61 16.38
C ARG A 127 6.70 6.91 15.64
N ALA A 128 6.96 6.85 14.33
CA ALA A 128 7.18 8.03 13.50
C ALA A 128 5.93 8.90 13.43
N LEU A 129 4.74 8.31 13.24
CA LEU A 129 3.45 9.01 13.29
C LEU A 129 3.21 9.69 14.64
N ALA A 130 3.57 9.03 15.74
CA ALA A 130 3.39 9.57 17.10
C ALA A 130 4.38 10.69 17.46
N THR A 131 5.54 10.77 16.79
CA THR A 131 6.65 11.66 17.18
C THR A 131 6.96 12.76 16.16
N LEU A 132 6.64 12.56 14.87
CA LEU A 132 6.96 13.51 13.81
C LEU A 132 5.76 14.42 13.49
N PRO A 133 6.02 15.71 13.23
CA PRO A 133 5.02 16.57 12.63
C PRO A 133 4.57 16.00 11.28
N ALA A 134 3.26 16.04 11.00
CA ALA A 134 2.65 15.50 9.78
C ALA A 134 3.36 15.92 8.48
N HIS A 135 3.96 17.12 8.45
CA HIS A 135 4.78 17.60 7.34
C HIS A 135 6.02 16.74 7.06
N ARG A 136 6.81 16.39 8.09
CA ARG A 136 8.04 15.60 7.92
C ARG A 136 7.71 14.15 7.56
N TYR A 137 6.64 13.62 8.16
CA TYR A 137 6.14 12.30 7.83
C TYR A 137 5.68 12.20 6.36
N GLY A 138 4.91 13.18 5.87
CA GLY A 138 4.45 13.21 4.49
C GLY A 138 5.59 13.25 3.46
N VAL A 139 6.69 13.97 3.75
CA VAL A 139 7.87 13.98 2.88
C VAL A 139 8.58 12.61 2.90
N LEU A 140 8.73 11.99 4.07
CA LEU A 140 9.33 10.65 4.18
C LEU A 140 8.54 9.59 3.41
N VAL A 141 7.21 9.57 3.54
CA VAL A 141 6.33 8.65 2.81
C VAL A 141 6.40 8.88 1.30
N SER A 142 6.52 10.13 0.86
CA SER A 142 6.64 10.44 -0.57
C SER A 142 7.94 9.95 -1.23
N LEU A 143 8.98 9.71 -0.42
CA LEU A 143 10.27 9.18 -0.88
C LEU A 143 10.28 7.65 -1.00
N GLU A 144 9.34 6.97 -0.34
CA GLU A 144 9.26 5.52 -0.29
C GLU A 144 9.25 4.85 -1.68
N PRO A 145 8.48 5.32 -2.70
CA PRO A 145 8.49 4.72 -4.03
C PRO A 145 9.86 4.84 -4.73
N VAL A 146 10.58 5.94 -4.49
CA VAL A 146 11.89 6.19 -5.08
C VAL A 146 12.92 5.24 -4.46
N VAL A 147 12.93 5.15 -3.14
CA VAL A 147 13.83 4.26 -2.39
C VAL A 147 13.55 2.80 -2.75
N ALA A 148 12.28 2.40 -2.79
CA ALA A 148 11.88 1.05 -3.19
C ALA A 148 12.38 0.70 -4.61
N SER A 149 12.26 1.64 -5.55
CA SER A 149 12.71 1.44 -6.94
C SER A 149 14.24 1.34 -7.04
N ILE A 150 14.98 2.16 -6.30
CA ILE A 150 16.45 2.09 -6.25
C ILE A 150 16.90 0.76 -5.64
N ILE A 151 16.28 0.35 -4.55
CA ILE A 151 16.58 -0.93 -3.89
C ILE A 151 16.27 -2.10 -4.84
N GLY A 152 15.12 -2.09 -5.53
CA GLY A 152 14.79 -3.09 -6.54
C GLY A 152 15.80 -3.15 -7.67
N PHE A 153 16.24 -2.01 -8.18
CA PHE A 153 17.27 -1.94 -9.21
C PHE A 153 18.63 -2.47 -8.73
N VAL A 154 19.08 -2.06 -7.54
CA VAL A 154 20.44 -2.35 -7.04
C VAL A 154 20.54 -3.75 -6.43
N LEU A 155 19.59 -4.14 -5.56
CA LEU A 155 19.65 -5.41 -4.82
C LEU A 155 19.01 -6.56 -5.58
N LEU A 156 17.88 -6.33 -6.27
CA LEU A 156 17.20 -7.38 -7.03
C LEU A 156 17.67 -7.47 -8.49
N GLY A 157 18.48 -6.50 -8.96
CA GLY A 157 18.99 -6.46 -10.33
C GLY A 157 17.90 -6.26 -11.38
N GLU A 158 16.75 -5.72 -10.99
CA GLU A 158 15.62 -5.52 -11.89
C GLU A 158 15.98 -4.54 -13.01
N ARG A 159 15.88 -4.98 -14.27
CA ARG A 159 16.07 -4.11 -15.42
C ARG A 159 14.81 -3.28 -15.63
N ILE A 160 14.74 -2.14 -14.94
CA ILE A 160 13.64 -1.19 -15.07
C ILE A 160 13.73 -0.54 -16.47
N ALA A 161 12.80 -0.93 -17.35
CA ALA A 161 12.66 -0.32 -18.67
C ALA A 161 12.38 1.19 -18.56
N PRO A 162 12.69 2.01 -19.59
CA PRO A 162 12.43 3.45 -19.56
C PRO A 162 10.97 3.81 -19.20
N ARG A 163 10.01 2.97 -19.64
CA ARG A 163 8.60 3.07 -19.26
C ARG A 163 8.35 2.95 -17.75
N GLY A 164 9.11 2.10 -17.05
CA GLY A 164 9.00 1.90 -15.61
C GLY A 164 9.51 3.13 -14.84
N TRP A 165 10.61 3.72 -15.30
CA TRP A 165 11.11 4.99 -14.73
C TRP A 165 10.11 6.14 -14.89
N ALA A 166 9.47 6.25 -16.05
CA ALA A 166 8.42 7.24 -16.28
C ALA A 166 7.20 7.02 -15.36
N ALA A 167 6.79 5.77 -15.16
CA ALA A 167 5.70 5.42 -14.26
C ALA A 167 6.02 5.75 -12.79
N ILE A 168 7.25 5.42 -12.33
CA ILE A 168 7.72 5.77 -10.98
C ILE A 168 7.69 7.29 -10.80
N ALA A 169 8.24 8.05 -11.77
CA ALA A 169 8.23 9.51 -11.72
C ALA A 169 6.81 10.08 -11.63
N MET A 170 5.86 9.58 -12.43
CA MET A 170 4.46 9.98 -12.37
C MET A 170 3.82 9.72 -10.99
N ILE A 171 4.02 8.54 -10.43
CA ILE A 171 3.47 8.14 -9.13
C ILE A 171 4.10 8.98 -8.01
N THR A 172 5.42 9.18 -8.02
CA THR A 172 6.12 10.02 -7.05
C THR A 172 5.66 11.48 -7.13
N CYS A 173 5.54 12.05 -8.33
CA CYS A 173 5.02 13.40 -8.53
C CYS A 173 3.57 13.54 -8.04
N ALA A 174 2.71 12.54 -8.30
CA ALA A 174 1.34 12.53 -7.79
C ALA A 174 1.31 12.49 -6.26
N SER A 175 2.11 11.64 -5.64
CA SER A 175 2.21 11.50 -4.18
C SER A 175 2.69 12.79 -3.50
N LEU A 176 3.76 13.40 -4.04
CA LEU A 176 4.25 14.72 -3.61
C LEU A 176 3.19 15.80 -3.80
N GLY A 177 2.51 15.80 -4.95
CA GLY A 177 1.48 16.76 -5.30
C GLY A 177 0.32 16.77 -4.31
N VAL A 178 -0.19 15.58 -3.95
CA VAL A 178 -1.25 15.41 -2.94
C VAL A 178 -0.78 15.85 -1.55
N ALA A 179 0.43 15.48 -1.14
CA ALA A 179 0.98 15.88 0.16
C ALA A 179 1.12 17.41 0.28
N LEU A 180 1.55 18.08 -0.78
CA LEU A 180 1.71 19.54 -0.83
C LEU A 180 0.37 20.29 -0.91
N THR A 181 -0.62 19.76 -1.64
CA THR A 181 -1.96 20.39 -1.74
C THR A 181 -2.73 20.26 -0.43
N ASP A 182 -2.63 19.13 0.26
CA ASP A 182 -3.28 18.93 1.56
C ASP A 182 -2.64 19.80 2.66
N PHE A 183 -1.32 20.00 2.60
CA PHE A 183 -0.62 20.97 3.47
C PHE A 183 -1.15 22.40 3.28
N ARG A 184 -1.28 22.86 2.02
CA ARG A 184 -1.83 24.19 1.73
C ARG A 184 -3.29 24.32 2.16
N ALA A 185 -4.07 23.24 2.11
CA ALA A 185 -5.45 23.21 2.57
C ALA A 185 -5.59 23.50 4.07
N ARG A 186 -4.74 22.87 4.89
CA ARG A 186 -4.77 23.00 6.35
C ARG A 186 -4.25 24.35 6.83
N ARG A 187 -3.30 24.95 6.12
CA ARG A 187 -2.76 26.29 6.43
C ARG A 187 -3.76 27.43 6.21
N VAL A 188 -4.81 27.19 5.42
CA VAL A 188 -5.82 28.21 5.03
C VAL A 188 -7.10 28.11 5.88
N ARG A 189 -7.23 27.08 6.73
CA ARG A 189 -8.31 27.02 7.73
C ARG A 189 -7.78 27.59 9.06
N PRO A 190 -8.23 28.79 9.49
CA PRO A 190 -7.90 29.34 10.80
C PRO A 190 -8.53 28.52 11.93
#